data_AF-A0A938EFK5-F1
#
_entry.id   AF-A0A938EFK5-F1
#
_cell.length_a   1.000
_cell.length_b   1.000
_cell.length_c   1.000
_cell.angle_alpha   90.00
_cell.angle_beta   90.00
_cell.angle_gamma   90.00
#
_symmetry.space_group_name_H-M   'P 1'
#
loop_
_entity.id
_entity.type
_entity.pdbx_description
1 polymer ?
#
loop_
_entity_poly.entity_id
_entity_poly.type
_entity_poly.pdbx_seq_one_letter_code
_entity_poly.pdbx_strand_id
1 'polypeptide(L)'
;MSAWDNDGDGVSARVILVVALVAALALVVGLAAGTFIGRSSQPSLATLAGQSRDLAAALVVQLEPAGPSYAAGVVDGAVSDPAAYADAQERVADVTRGLGRDRAALEPLDPAAYARAGEALGALAAAAAEPVPADAFAALLAEALAALAALAGT
;
A
#
# COMPACT_ATOMS: atom_id res chain seq x y z
N MET A 1 14.02 13.94 46.40
CA MET A 1 14.69 13.13 45.37
C MET A 1 13.74 13.07 44.19
N SER A 2 14.09 13.78 43.12
CA SER A 2 13.22 14.01 41.96
C SER A 2 13.24 12.77 41.06
N ALA A 3 12.09 12.15 40.82
CA ALA A 3 11.91 11.06 39.86
C ALA A 3 11.69 11.61 38.44
N TRP A 4 12.63 12.45 37.99
CA TRP A 4 12.64 13.05 36.65
C TRP A 4 14.04 12.99 36.03
N ASP A 5 14.81 11.95 36.36
CA ASP A 5 15.80 11.43 35.41
C ASP A 5 14.99 10.78 34.28
N ASN A 6 14.82 11.51 33.19
CA ASN A 6 14.56 10.89 31.91
C ASN A 6 15.70 11.33 30.98
N ASP A 7 16.68 10.44 30.95
CA ASP A 7 17.85 10.41 30.10
C ASP A 7 17.55 10.93 28.69
N GLY A 8 18.14 12.09 28.40
CA GLY A 8 18.23 12.66 27.06
C GLY A 8 19.30 11.97 26.23
N ASP A 9 19.14 10.67 25.97
CA ASP A 9 20.04 9.92 25.10
C ASP A 9 19.27 9.15 24.02
N GLY A 10 19.50 9.56 22.76
CA GLY A 10 19.27 8.69 21.61
C GLY A 10 18.21 9.11 20.59
N VAL A 11 17.95 10.40 20.35
CA VAL A 11 17.40 10.79 19.03
C VAL A 11 18.52 10.58 18.00
N SER A 12 18.60 9.37 17.47
CA SER A 12 19.57 8.99 16.44
C SER A 12 19.49 9.97 15.27
N ALA A 13 20.64 10.34 14.68
CA ALA A 13 20.72 11.24 13.52
C ALA A 13 19.77 10.86 12.38
N ARG A 14 19.40 9.57 12.26
CA ARG A 14 18.40 9.05 11.33
C ARG A 14 16.98 9.59 11.58
N VAL A 15 16.56 9.75 12.83
CA VAL A 15 15.23 10.28 13.19
C VAL A 15 15.14 11.76 12.84
N ILE A 16 16.20 12.52 13.13
CA ILE A 16 16.30 13.94 12.74
C ILE A 16 16.21 14.07 11.22
N LEU A 17 16.86 13.17 10.48
CA LEU A 17 16.85 13.16 9.02
C LEU A 17 15.46 12.81 8.46
N VAL A 18 14.75 11.84 9.03
CA VAL A 18 13.37 11.51 8.64
C VAL A 18 12.41 12.67 8.93
N VAL A 19 12.52 13.29 10.11
CA VAL A 19 11.69 14.46 10.46
C VAL A 19 11.99 15.65 9.56
N ALA A 20 13.26 15.90 9.23
CA ALA A 20 13.64 16.94 8.28
C ALA A 20 13.11 16.65 6.86
N LEU A 21 13.10 15.39 6.43
CA LEU A 21 12.58 14.99 5.12
C LEU A 21 11.07 15.16 5.04
N VAL A 22 10.34 14.79 6.09
CA VAL A 22 8.88 15.01 6.21
C VAL A 22 8.55 16.51 6.27
N ALA A 23 9.34 17.30 7.00
CA ALA A 23 9.16 18.75 7.08
C ALA A 23 9.45 19.45 5.73
N ALA A 24 10.46 19.00 5.00
CA ALA A 24 10.75 19.47 3.65
C ALA A 24 9.62 19.09 2.67
N LEU A 25 9.09 17.86 2.76
CA LEU A 25 7.94 17.43 1.97
C LEU A 25 6.70 18.30 2.24
N ALA A 26 6.44 18.59 3.52
CA ALA A 26 5.33 19.44 3.93
C ALA A 26 5.48 20.89 3.45
N LEU A 27 6.70 21.43 3.43
CA LEU A 27 6.99 22.76 2.88
C LEU A 27 6.83 22.80 1.36
N VAL A 28 7.19 21.74 0.63
CA VAL A 28 6.96 21.64 -0.83
C VAL A 28 5.47 21.56 -1.14
N VAL A 29 4.71 20.75 -0.38
CA VAL A 29 3.25 20.66 -0.50
C VAL A 29 2.58 22.01 -0.15
N GLY A 30 3.05 22.70 0.89
CA GLY A 30 2.55 24.01 1.31
C GLY A 30 2.90 25.14 0.33
N LEU A 31 4.10 25.16 -0.25
CA LEU A 31 4.50 26.18 -1.22
C LEU A 31 3.79 25.98 -2.56
N ALA A 32 3.57 24.74 -2.98
CA ALA A 32 2.73 24.40 -4.14
C ALA A 32 1.27 24.84 -3.92
N ALA A 33 0.73 24.64 -2.72
CA ALA A 33 -0.61 25.10 -2.35
C ALA A 33 -0.72 26.64 -2.33
N GLY A 34 0.31 27.36 -1.85
CA GLY A 34 0.32 28.82 -1.76
C GLY A 34 0.35 29.54 -3.12
N THR A 35 1.02 28.98 -4.13
CA THR A 35 1.04 29.56 -5.48
C THR A 35 -0.18 29.24 -6.34
N PHE A 36 -1.00 28.24 -5.96
CA PHE A 36 -2.15 27.78 -6.74
C PHE A 36 -3.45 28.56 -6.48
N ILE A 37 -3.53 29.32 -5.38
CA ILE A 37 -4.69 30.16 -5.05
C ILE A 37 -4.93 31.28 -6.09
N GLY A 38 -3.96 31.54 -6.99
CA GLY A 38 -4.04 32.60 -8.00
C GLY A 38 -4.79 32.30 -9.31
N ARG A 39 -5.14 31.05 -9.66
CA ARG A 39 -5.82 30.74 -10.94
C ARG A 39 -6.76 29.53 -10.88
N SER A 40 -7.89 29.69 -10.20
CA SER A 40 -9.23 29.23 -10.64
C SER A 40 -9.30 28.06 -11.65
N SER A 41 -9.25 26.80 -11.20
CA SER A 41 -9.74 25.62 -11.95
C SER A 41 -9.93 24.46 -10.99
N GLN A 42 -11.15 23.93 -10.88
CA GLN A 42 -11.36 22.59 -10.33
C GLN A 42 -10.48 21.60 -11.13
N PRO A 43 -9.86 20.59 -10.50
CA PRO A 43 -9.06 19.61 -11.23
C PRO A 43 -9.91 19.00 -12.35
N SER A 44 -9.33 18.90 -13.56
CA SER A 44 -10.04 18.31 -14.69
C SER A 44 -10.35 16.84 -14.40
N LEU A 45 -11.44 16.30 -14.97
CA LEU A 45 -11.77 14.88 -14.84
C LEU A 45 -10.60 13.97 -15.27
N ALA A 46 -9.80 14.40 -16.25
CA ALA A 46 -8.60 13.68 -16.69
C ALA A 46 -7.50 13.67 -15.62
N THR A 47 -7.33 14.78 -14.88
CA THR A 47 -6.36 14.88 -13.78
C THR A 47 -6.77 13.97 -12.61
N LEU A 48 -8.05 14.00 -12.23
CA LEU A 48 -8.57 13.12 -11.18
C LEU A 48 -8.43 11.64 -11.57
N ALA A 49 -8.76 11.30 -12.82
CA ALA A 49 -8.60 9.94 -13.32
C ALA A 49 -7.13 9.48 -13.35
N GLY A 50 -6.19 10.38 -13.67
CA GLY A 50 -4.75 10.10 -13.58
C GLY A 50 -4.32 9.81 -12.14
N GLN A 51 -4.69 10.67 -11.19
CA GLN A 51 -4.39 10.47 -9.77
C GLN A 51 -4.95 9.17 -9.22
N SER A 52 -6.18 8.81 -9.59
CA SER A 52 -6.79 7.56 -9.18
C SER A 52 -6.09 6.34 -9.79
N ARG A 53 -5.62 6.41 -11.03
CA ARG A 53 -4.78 5.34 -11.62
C ARG A 53 -3.43 5.22 -10.92
N ASP A 54 -2.81 6.34 -10.56
CA ASP A 54 -1.54 6.35 -9.80
C ASP A 54 -1.70 5.69 -8.42
N LEU A 55 -2.85 5.88 -7.75
CA LEU A 55 -3.18 5.18 -6.51
C LEU A 55 -3.24 3.65 -6.74
N ALA A 56 -3.92 3.19 -7.79
CA ALA A 56 -3.97 1.77 -8.12
C ALA A 56 -2.57 1.20 -8.43
N ALA A 57 -1.73 1.94 -9.16
CA ALA A 57 -0.34 1.54 -9.43
C ALA A 57 0.49 1.45 -8.14
N ALA A 58 0.29 2.36 -7.18
CA ALA A 58 0.96 2.30 -5.89
C ALA A 58 0.56 1.04 -5.09
N LEU A 59 -0.69 0.60 -5.19
CA LEU A 59 -1.15 -0.66 -4.58
C LEU A 59 -0.48 -1.89 -5.19
N VAL A 60 -0.25 -1.89 -6.51
CA VAL A 60 0.53 -2.96 -7.19
C VAL A 60 1.93 -3.05 -6.59
N VAL A 61 2.66 -1.92 -6.55
CA VAL A 61 4.04 -1.86 -6.02
C VAL A 61 4.11 -2.30 -4.56
N GLN A 62 3.09 -2.00 -3.75
CA GLN A 62 3.02 -2.43 -2.36
C GLN A 62 2.74 -3.93 -2.21
N LEU A 63 1.97 -4.53 -3.14
CA LEU A 63 1.56 -5.93 -3.08
C LEU A 63 2.64 -6.88 -3.62
N GLU A 64 3.39 -6.50 -4.66
CA GLU A 64 4.40 -7.35 -5.30
C GLU A 64 5.35 -8.06 -4.30
N PRO A 65 5.88 -7.39 -3.26
CA PRO A 65 6.79 -8.03 -2.30
C PRO A 65 6.13 -9.09 -1.41
N ALA A 66 4.80 -9.21 -1.37
CA ALA A 66 4.13 -10.23 -0.57
C ALA A 66 4.46 -11.66 -1.04
N GLY A 67 4.69 -11.86 -2.34
CA GLY A 67 5.07 -13.16 -2.91
C GLY A 67 6.37 -13.73 -2.34
N PRO A 68 7.53 -13.03 -2.48
CA PRO A 68 8.78 -13.51 -1.93
C PRO A 68 8.76 -13.65 -0.40
N SER A 69 8.08 -12.75 0.34
CA SER A 69 7.90 -12.89 1.78
C SER A 69 7.10 -14.15 2.15
N TYR A 70 6.03 -14.44 1.42
CA TYR A 70 5.22 -15.64 1.66
C TYR A 70 6.00 -16.92 1.35
N ALA A 71 6.71 -16.97 0.22
CA ALA A 71 7.52 -18.12 -0.17
C ALA A 71 8.68 -18.40 0.80
N ALA A 72 9.22 -17.36 1.45
CA ALA A 72 10.18 -17.53 2.54
C ALA A 72 9.53 -17.99 3.85
N GLY A 73 8.28 -17.58 4.08
CA GLY A 73 7.50 -17.86 5.30
C GLY A 73 6.80 -19.22 5.33
N VAL A 74 6.49 -19.81 4.16
CA VAL A 74 5.66 -21.00 4.03
C VAL A 74 6.31 -22.04 3.12
N VAL A 75 6.46 -23.26 3.63
CA VAL A 75 6.96 -24.43 2.89
C VAL A 75 5.93 -25.55 3.00
N ASP A 76 5.52 -26.11 1.87
CA ASP A 76 4.53 -27.20 1.79
C ASP A 76 3.20 -26.91 2.55
N GLY A 77 2.78 -25.63 2.57
CA GLY A 77 1.55 -25.20 3.26
C GLY A 77 1.69 -25.08 4.78
N ALA A 78 2.91 -25.20 5.32
CA ALA A 78 3.22 -24.98 6.72
C ALA A 78 4.08 -23.74 6.91
N VAL A 79 3.80 -22.97 7.97
CA VAL A 79 4.60 -21.79 8.32
C VAL A 79 5.97 -22.24 8.83
N SER A 80 7.02 -21.94 8.07
CA SER A 80 8.42 -22.22 8.40
C SER A 80 9.13 -21.01 9.01
N ASP A 81 8.81 -19.80 8.53
CA ASP A 81 9.29 -18.53 9.10
C ASP A 81 8.09 -17.63 9.41
N PRO A 82 7.68 -17.54 10.70
CA PRO A 82 6.55 -16.73 11.10
C PRO A 82 6.72 -15.23 10.82
N ALA A 83 7.95 -14.70 10.81
CA ALA A 83 8.18 -13.28 10.58
C ALA A 83 7.96 -12.93 9.10
N ALA A 84 8.49 -13.75 8.19
CA ALA A 84 8.27 -13.58 6.75
C ALA A 84 6.80 -13.80 6.37
N TYR A 85 6.13 -14.79 6.98
CA TYR A 85 4.70 -15.02 6.80
C TYR A 85 3.86 -13.83 7.28
N ALA A 86 4.18 -13.27 8.46
CA ALA A 86 3.49 -12.09 8.99
C ALA A 86 3.69 -10.84 8.11
N ASP A 87 4.90 -10.62 7.56
CA ASP A 87 5.14 -9.51 6.60
C ASP A 87 4.29 -9.68 5.34
N ALA A 88 4.14 -10.89 4.81
CA ALA A 88 3.26 -11.15 3.68
C ALA A 88 1.79 -10.86 4.03
N GLN A 89 1.32 -11.32 5.19
CA GLN A 89 -0.05 -11.04 5.68
C GLN A 89 -0.30 -9.54 5.84
N GLU A 90 0.65 -8.81 6.43
CA GLU A 90 0.55 -7.36 6.64
C GLU A 90 0.44 -6.62 5.31
N ARG A 91 1.25 -6.96 4.31
CA ARG A 91 1.18 -6.35 2.98
C ARG A 91 -0.16 -6.58 2.29
N VAL A 92 -0.66 -7.81 2.31
CA VAL A 92 -1.97 -8.14 1.73
C VAL A 92 -3.08 -7.37 2.45
N ALA A 93 -3.02 -7.29 3.78
CA ALA A 93 -3.99 -6.52 4.57
C ALA A 93 -3.90 -5.00 4.31
N ASP A 94 -2.70 -4.45 4.18
CA ASP A 94 -2.47 -3.04 3.88
C ASP A 94 -3.06 -2.66 2.52
N VAL A 95 -2.81 -3.48 1.49
CA VAL A 95 -3.32 -3.26 0.13
C VAL A 95 -4.84 -3.38 0.11
N THR A 96 -5.41 -4.36 0.81
CA THR A 96 -6.86 -4.52 0.95
C THR A 96 -7.49 -3.29 1.63
N ARG A 97 -6.87 -2.79 2.70
CA ARG A 97 -7.28 -1.55 3.37
C ARG A 97 -7.11 -0.31 2.47
N GLY A 98 -6.04 -0.26 1.69
CA GLY A 98 -5.78 0.81 0.72
C GLY A 98 -6.87 0.88 -0.35
N LEU A 99 -7.20 -0.24 -0.98
CA LEU A 99 -8.29 -0.33 -1.96
C LEU A 99 -9.62 0.18 -1.38
N GLY A 100 -9.95 -0.24 -0.15
CA GLY A 100 -11.18 0.21 0.52
C GLY A 100 -11.17 1.69 0.91
N ARG A 101 -10.02 2.21 1.36
CA ARG A 101 -9.84 3.64 1.71
C ARG A 101 -10.03 4.52 0.49
N ASP A 102 -9.47 4.10 -0.65
CA ASP A 102 -9.44 4.89 -1.88
C ASP A 102 -10.63 4.58 -2.80
N ARG A 103 -11.63 3.83 -2.30
CA ARG A 103 -12.86 3.45 -3.01
C ARG A 103 -13.51 4.61 -3.76
N ALA A 104 -13.69 5.76 -3.10
CA ALA A 104 -14.37 6.91 -3.69
C ALA A 104 -13.62 7.49 -4.91
N ALA A 105 -12.31 7.26 -5.01
CA ALA A 105 -11.49 7.68 -6.12
C ALA A 105 -11.40 6.59 -7.20
N LEU A 106 -11.30 5.32 -6.80
CA LEU A 106 -11.03 4.19 -7.67
C LEU A 106 -12.29 3.58 -8.33
N GLU A 107 -13.36 3.38 -7.55
CA GLU A 107 -14.59 2.72 -8.03
C GLU A 107 -15.24 3.47 -9.21
N PRO A 108 -15.31 4.83 -9.24
CA PRO A 108 -15.89 5.54 -10.38
C PRO A 108 -15.08 5.46 -11.68
N LEU A 109 -13.79 5.08 -11.63
CA LEU A 109 -12.98 4.94 -12.85
C LEU A 109 -13.46 3.76 -13.69
N ASP A 110 -13.59 2.62 -13.04
CA ASP A 110 -14.05 1.35 -13.61
C ASP A 110 -14.62 0.47 -12.49
N PRO A 111 -15.95 0.50 -12.29
CA PRO A 111 -16.61 -0.29 -11.24
C PRO A 111 -16.38 -1.79 -11.39
N ALA A 112 -16.25 -2.29 -12.63
CA ALA A 112 -16.08 -3.70 -12.90
C ALA A 112 -14.62 -4.15 -12.63
N ALA A 113 -13.63 -3.32 -12.95
CA ALA A 113 -12.25 -3.58 -12.57
C ALA A 113 -12.05 -3.48 -11.05
N TYR A 114 -12.69 -2.50 -10.40
CA TYR A 114 -12.65 -2.36 -8.94
C TYR A 114 -13.23 -3.59 -8.23
N ALA A 115 -14.40 -4.08 -8.67
CA ALA A 115 -15.01 -5.29 -8.11
C ALA A 115 -14.09 -6.52 -8.27
N ARG A 116 -13.51 -6.72 -9.46
CA ARG A 116 -12.54 -7.81 -9.71
C ARG A 116 -11.29 -7.71 -8.82
N ALA A 117 -10.74 -6.51 -8.64
CA ALA A 117 -9.61 -6.29 -7.75
C ALA A 117 -9.96 -6.63 -6.29
N GLY A 118 -11.17 -6.25 -5.84
CA GLY A 118 -11.67 -6.61 -4.51
C GLY A 118 -11.85 -8.12 -4.31
N GLU A 119 -12.41 -8.83 -5.30
CA GLU A 119 -12.58 -10.28 -5.26
C GLU A 119 -11.22 -11.02 -5.22
N ALA A 120 -10.29 -10.64 -6.11
CA ALA A 120 -8.96 -11.24 -6.16
C ALA A 120 -8.15 -11.00 -4.87
N LEU A 121 -8.20 -9.78 -4.32
CA LEU A 121 -7.58 -9.48 -3.02
C LEU A 121 -8.26 -10.21 -1.86
N GLY A 122 -9.58 -10.40 -1.90
CA GLY A 122 -10.31 -11.19 -0.92
C GLY A 122 -9.86 -12.66 -0.91
N ALA A 123 -9.70 -13.26 -2.09
CA ALA A 123 -9.20 -14.63 -2.23
C ALA A 123 -7.75 -14.75 -1.73
N LEU A 124 -6.89 -13.79 -2.08
CA LEU A 124 -5.50 -13.72 -1.61
C LEU A 124 -5.43 -13.56 -0.08
N ALA A 125 -6.26 -12.71 0.50
CA ALA A 125 -6.32 -12.50 1.95
C ALA A 125 -6.78 -13.75 2.70
N ALA A 126 -7.72 -14.52 2.13
CA ALA A 126 -8.13 -15.80 2.71
C ALA A 126 -6.96 -16.81 2.72
N ALA A 127 -6.24 -16.92 1.60
CA ALA A 127 -5.04 -17.77 1.50
C ALA A 127 -3.85 -17.28 2.35
N ALA A 128 -3.82 -15.98 2.68
CA ALA A 128 -2.87 -15.43 3.63
C ALA A 128 -3.28 -15.70 5.09
N ALA A 129 -4.57 -15.89 5.39
CA ALA A 129 -5.04 -16.18 6.75
C ALA A 129 -4.89 -17.67 7.10
N GLU A 130 -5.19 -18.55 6.15
CA GLU A 130 -5.02 -19.99 6.26
C GLU A 130 -3.91 -20.43 5.30
N PRO A 131 -2.72 -20.83 5.80
CA PRO A 131 -1.56 -21.04 4.95
C PRO A 131 -1.82 -22.16 3.91
N VAL A 132 -1.55 -21.83 2.65
CA VAL A 132 -1.66 -22.71 1.49
C VAL A 132 -0.27 -22.96 0.89
N PRO A 133 -0.09 -23.94 0.00
CA PRO A 133 1.16 -24.11 -0.73
C PRO A 133 1.59 -22.82 -1.46
N ALA A 134 2.89 -22.52 -1.46
CA ALA A 134 3.43 -21.27 -2.01
C ALA A 134 3.06 -21.05 -3.48
N ASP A 135 3.00 -22.11 -4.30
CA ASP A 135 2.59 -22.02 -5.71
C ASP A 135 1.12 -21.58 -5.86
N ALA A 136 0.24 -22.04 -4.97
CA ALA A 136 -1.16 -21.63 -4.97
C ALA A 136 -1.31 -20.16 -4.56
N PHE A 137 -0.54 -19.73 -3.55
CA PHE A 137 -0.47 -18.32 -3.16
C PHE A 137 0.06 -17.45 -4.30
N ALA A 138 1.12 -17.88 -5.00
CA ALA A 138 1.71 -17.16 -6.12
C ALA A 138 0.72 -16.97 -7.29
N ALA A 139 -0.12 -17.96 -7.58
CA ALA A 139 -1.17 -17.85 -8.59
C ALA A 139 -2.23 -16.80 -8.21
N LEU A 140 -2.71 -16.83 -6.96
CA LEU A 140 -3.65 -15.84 -6.44
C LEU A 140 -3.06 -14.43 -6.42
N LEU A 141 -1.78 -14.31 -6.06
CA LEU A 141 -1.05 -13.05 -6.06
C LEU A 141 -0.97 -12.48 -7.48
N ALA A 142 -0.64 -13.31 -8.48
CA ALA A 142 -0.59 -12.88 -9.87
C ALA A 142 -1.96 -12.38 -10.37
N GLU A 143 -3.05 -13.05 -9.99
CA GLU A 143 -4.41 -12.62 -10.32
C GLU A 143 -4.76 -11.26 -9.66
N ALA A 144 -4.42 -11.09 -8.37
CA ALA A 144 -4.64 -9.84 -7.66
C ALA A 144 -3.84 -8.68 -8.26
N LEU A 145 -2.56 -8.91 -8.60
CA LEU A 145 -1.70 -7.92 -9.27
C LEU A 145 -2.26 -7.54 -10.64
N ALA A 146 -2.69 -8.52 -11.43
CA ALA A 146 -3.29 -8.27 -12.75
C ALA A 146 -4.59 -7.46 -12.64
N ALA A 147 -5.43 -7.75 -11.63
CA ALA A 147 -6.66 -7.01 -11.41
C ALA A 147 -6.40 -5.55 -10.97
N LEU A 148 -5.40 -5.32 -10.12
CA LEU A 148 -4.98 -3.98 -9.72
C LEU A 148 -4.33 -3.20 -10.87
N ALA A 149 -3.50 -3.85 -11.70
CA ALA A 149 -2.90 -3.25 -12.88
C ALA A 149 -3.97 -2.82 -13.91
N ALA A 150 -5.01 -3.64 -14.11
CA ALA A 150 -6.14 -3.27 -14.95
C ALA A 150 -6.85 -1.99 -14.47
N LEU A 151 -6.97 -1.80 -13.15
CA LEU A 151 -7.53 -0.59 -12.55
C LEU A 151 -6.60 0.63 -12.70
N ALA A 152 -5.29 0.42 -12.66
CA ALA A 152 -4.29 1.44 -12.98
C ALA A 152 -4.26 1.79 -14.49
N GLY A 153 -4.87 0.96 -15.34
CA GLY A 153 -4.86 1.12 -16.79
C GLY A 153 -3.51 0.74 -17.43
N THR A 154 -2.80 -0.21 -16.82
CA THR A 154 -1.47 -0.71 -17.23
C THR A 154 -1.48 -2.20 -17.52
#